data_AF-A0A7Y2CK21-F1
#
_entry.id   AF-A0A7Y2CK21-F1
#
_cell.length_a   1.000
_cell.length_b   1.000
_cell.length_c   1.000
_cell.angle_alpha   90.00
_cell.angle_beta   90.00
_cell.angle_gamma   90.00
#
_symmetry.space_group_name_H-M   'P 1'
#
loop_
_entity.id
_entity.type
_entity.pdbx_description
1 polymer ?
#
loop_
_entity_poly.entity_id
_entity_poly.type
_entity_poly.pdbx_seq_one_letter_code
_entity_poly.pdbx_strand_id
1 'polypeptide(L)'
;MISRVAESCFWLHRHLERVDRTARNVDVNRAFVLDSQLEDTETWWPLLVVSGEGPRFLERFGPDAAADGEHVQAYLTWDRDNPVSILVATQWARENARTIRETVSREMWGCLNHFWLWLSEGPGKRVYARDRAEFFTQVRE
;
A
#
# COMPACT_ATOMS: atom_id res chain seq x y z
N MET A 1 -31.02 -0.31 5.33
CA MET A 1 -30.07 -1.44 5.39
C MET A 1 -29.24 -1.60 4.12
N ILE A 2 -29.80 -1.50 2.91
CA ILE A 2 -29.06 -1.59 1.62
C ILE A 2 -27.90 -0.57 1.51
N SER A 3 -28.10 0.65 2.02
CA SER A 3 -27.08 1.71 1.97
C SER A 3 -25.76 1.34 2.66
N ARG A 4 -25.78 0.61 3.79
CA ARG A 4 -24.55 0.24 4.52
C ARG A 4 -23.76 -0.87 3.83
N VAL A 5 -24.47 -1.85 3.25
CA VAL A 5 -23.83 -2.93 2.48
C VAL A 5 -23.18 -2.36 1.23
N ALA A 6 -23.92 -1.51 0.49
CA ALA A 6 -23.40 -0.84 -0.70
C ALA A 6 -22.18 0.04 -0.39
N GLU A 7 -22.24 0.81 0.70
CA GLU A 7 -21.10 1.61 1.18
C GLU A 7 -19.87 0.75 1.53
N SER A 8 -20.08 -0.35 2.26
CA SER A 8 -18.98 -1.25 2.63
C SER A 8 -18.37 -1.94 1.39
N CYS A 9 -19.18 -2.34 0.41
CA CYS A 9 -18.71 -2.87 -0.86
C CYS A 9 -17.88 -1.83 -1.64
N PHE A 10 -18.37 -0.59 -1.70
CA PHE A 10 -17.65 0.51 -2.35
C PHE A 10 -16.27 0.72 -1.71
N TRP A 11 -16.22 0.88 -0.39
CA TRP A 11 -14.97 1.11 0.31
C TRP A 11 -14.03 -0.08 0.26
N LEU A 12 -14.53 -1.30 0.42
CA LEU A 12 -13.75 -2.53 0.21
C LEU A 12 -13.02 -2.50 -1.14
N HIS A 13 -13.75 -2.29 -2.23
CA HIS A 13 -13.16 -2.26 -3.56
C HIS A 13 -12.20 -1.07 -3.73
N ARG A 14 -12.57 0.11 -3.22
CA ARG A 14 -11.74 1.32 -3.26
C ARG A 14 -10.40 1.14 -2.55
N HIS A 15 -10.39 0.41 -1.43
CA HIS A 15 -9.18 0.11 -0.66
C HIS A 15 -8.33 -0.97 -1.34
N LEU A 16 -8.94 -1.99 -1.93
CA LEU A 16 -8.22 -2.99 -2.72
C LEU A 16 -7.53 -2.37 -3.94
N GLU A 17 -8.24 -1.52 -4.69
CA GLU A 17 -7.64 -0.77 -5.80
C GLU A 17 -6.49 0.12 -5.31
N ARG A 18 -6.60 0.70 -4.12
CA ARG A 18 -5.51 1.51 -3.54
C ARG A 18 -4.28 0.65 -3.22
N VAL A 19 -4.46 -0.56 -2.69
CA VAL A 19 -3.37 -1.50 -2.45
C VAL A 19 -2.62 -1.79 -3.76
N ASP A 20 -3.33 -2.20 -4.82
CA ASP A 20 -2.73 -2.48 -6.13
C ASP A 20 -2.04 -1.26 -6.73
N ARG A 21 -2.68 -0.08 -6.68
CA ARG A 21 -2.13 1.17 -7.23
C ARG A 21 -0.86 1.61 -6.51
N THR A 22 -0.86 1.61 -5.18
CA THR A 22 0.32 1.99 -4.40
C THR A 22 1.46 1.02 -4.68
N ALA A 23 1.20 -0.30 -4.70
CA ALA A 23 2.20 -1.30 -5.01
C ALA A 23 2.79 -1.13 -6.42
N ARG A 24 1.93 -0.95 -7.43
CA ARG A 24 2.36 -0.73 -8.82
C ARG A 24 3.19 0.56 -8.95
N ASN A 25 2.77 1.65 -8.32
CA ASN A 25 3.49 2.92 -8.41
C ASN A 25 4.88 2.82 -7.78
N VAL A 26 4.99 2.18 -6.60
CA VAL A 26 6.28 1.96 -5.95
C VAL A 26 7.18 1.04 -6.78
N ASP A 27 6.63 -0.05 -7.32
CA ASP A 27 7.38 -1.01 -8.14
C ASP A 27 7.94 -0.38 -9.42
N VAL A 28 7.11 0.38 -10.14
CA VAL A 28 7.51 1.09 -11.36
C VAL A 28 8.51 2.21 -11.05
N ASN A 29 8.29 2.98 -9.99
CA ASN A 29 9.22 4.05 -9.61
C ASN A 29 10.58 3.49 -9.20
N ARG A 30 10.61 2.38 -8.46
CA ARG A 30 11.86 1.67 -8.13
C ARG A 30 12.60 1.23 -9.39
N ALA A 31 11.91 0.66 -10.37
CA ALA A 31 12.52 0.28 -11.64
C ALA A 31 13.05 1.50 -12.40
N PHE A 32 12.29 2.60 -12.42
CA PHE A 32 12.70 3.86 -13.04
C PHE A 32 13.96 4.46 -12.39
N VAL A 33 14.05 4.46 -11.07
CA VAL A 33 15.21 5.00 -10.31
C VAL A 33 16.49 4.29 -10.73
N LEU A 34 16.46 2.96 -10.89
CA LEU A 34 17.62 2.15 -11.29
C LEU A 34 18.19 2.54 -12.65
N ASP A 35 17.35 3.04 -13.56
CA ASP A 35 17.73 3.45 -14.91
C ASP A 35 17.93 4.99 -15.05
N SER A 36 17.63 5.75 -13.99
CA SER A 36 17.64 7.22 -14.04
C SER A 36 19.02 7.82 -13.73
N GLN A 37 19.29 9.02 -14.27
CA GLN A 37 20.45 9.85 -13.89
C GLN A 37 20.05 11.02 -12.97
N LEU A 38 18.81 11.01 -12.46
CA LEU A 38 18.26 12.06 -11.62
C LEU A 38 18.70 11.86 -10.18
N GLU A 39 18.62 12.92 -9.36
CA GLU A 39 18.83 12.78 -7.92
C GLU A 39 17.68 11.98 -7.29
N ASP A 40 17.95 11.28 -6.18
CA ASP A 40 16.94 10.47 -5.50
C ASP A 40 15.71 11.31 -5.07
N THR A 41 15.92 12.56 -4.65
CA THR A 41 14.81 13.47 -4.35
C THR A 41 13.89 13.67 -5.55
N GLU A 42 14.44 13.83 -6.76
CA GLU A 42 13.68 14.08 -7.98
C GLU A 42 12.92 12.83 -8.46
N THR A 43 13.36 11.64 -8.05
CA THR A 43 12.73 10.37 -8.42
C THR A 43 11.65 9.94 -7.44
N TRP A 44 11.86 10.12 -6.13
CA TRP A 44 10.93 9.66 -5.08
C TRP A 44 9.91 10.71 -4.64
N TRP A 45 10.24 12.01 -4.69
CA TRP A 45 9.30 13.08 -4.32
C TRP A 45 8.00 13.08 -5.16
N PRO A 46 8.05 12.93 -6.51
CA PRO A 46 6.82 12.89 -7.31
C PRO A 46 5.87 11.77 -6.89
N LEU A 47 6.41 10.63 -6.43
CA LEU A 47 5.61 9.50 -5.96
C LEU A 47 4.80 9.85 -4.70
N LEU A 48 5.40 10.57 -3.75
CA LEU A 48 4.71 11.07 -2.55
C LEU A 48 3.63 12.10 -2.92
N VAL A 49 3.91 13.00 -3.87
CA VAL A 49 2.96 14.02 -4.33
C VAL A 49 1.75 13.37 -5.01
N VAL A 50 1.96 12.45 -5.96
CA VAL A 50 0.88 11.76 -6.68
C VAL A 50 0.04 10.87 -5.74
N SER A 51 0.66 10.34 -4.68
CA SER A 51 -0.05 9.57 -3.65
C SER A 51 -0.89 10.45 -2.70
N GLY A 52 -0.74 11.78 -2.77
CA GLY A 52 -1.40 12.74 -1.88
C GLY A 52 -0.72 12.88 -0.51
N GLU A 53 0.48 12.32 -0.33
CA GLU A 53 1.16 12.21 0.95
C GLU A 53 2.32 13.21 1.12
N GLY A 54 2.71 13.94 0.06
CA GLY A 54 3.83 14.88 0.09
C GLY A 54 3.86 15.82 1.31
N PRO A 55 2.80 16.62 1.57
CA PRO A 55 2.77 17.52 2.73
C PRO A 55 2.91 16.80 4.07
N ARG A 56 2.18 15.68 4.25
CA ARG A 56 2.20 14.90 5.50
C ARG A 56 3.56 14.27 5.73
N PHE A 57 4.20 13.78 4.67
CA PHE A 57 5.53 13.19 4.74
C PHE A 57 6.57 14.24 5.14
N LEU A 58 6.58 15.40 4.49
CA LEU A 58 7.51 16.49 4.82
C LEU A 58 7.33 16.99 6.25
N GLU A 59 6.09 17.13 6.70
CA GLU A 59 5.80 17.56 8.08
C GLU A 59 6.36 16.59 9.11
N ARG A 60 6.28 15.27 8.85
CA ARG A 60 6.69 14.23 9.80
C ARG A 60 8.18 13.91 9.74
N PHE A 61 8.79 13.93 8.56
CA PHE A 61 10.14 13.39 8.34
C PHE A 61 11.13 14.39 7.73
N GLY A 62 10.66 15.55 7.27
CA GLY A 62 11.50 16.55 6.60
C GLY A 62 11.85 16.22 5.15
N PRO A 63 12.53 17.14 4.44
CA PRO A 63 12.88 16.99 3.04
C PRO A 63 13.95 15.93 2.78
N ASP A 64 14.92 15.74 3.69
CA ASP A 64 15.99 14.78 3.52
C ASP A 64 15.47 13.34 3.46
N ALA A 65 14.42 13.02 4.22
CA ALA A 65 13.76 11.72 4.17
C ALA A 65 13.03 11.48 2.84
N ALA A 66 12.68 12.52 2.09
CA ALA A 66 12.04 12.38 0.79
C ALA A 66 13.05 12.04 -0.31
N ALA A 67 14.34 12.25 -0.05
CA ALA A 67 15.45 11.81 -0.88
C ALA A 67 15.86 10.35 -0.58
N ASP A 68 15.35 9.76 0.50
CA ASP A 68 15.66 8.38 0.86
C ASP A 68 14.60 7.42 0.30
N GLY A 69 14.92 6.79 -0.83
CA GLY A 69 14.04 5.82 -1.48
C GLY A 69 13.65 4.64 -0.58
N GLU A 70 14.49 4.26 0.39
CA GLU A 70 14.14 3.22 1.38
C GLU A 70 13.02 3.70 2.29
N HIS A 71 13.15 4.92 2.79
CA HIS A 71 12.18 5.53 3.66
C HIS A 71 10.84 5.73 2.95
N VAL A 72 10.86 6.26 1.72
CA VAL A 72 9.64 6.48 0.93
C VAL A 72 8.91 5.17 0.66
N GLN A 73 9.62 4.11 0.29
CA GLN A 73 9.03 2.79 0.08
C GLN A 73 8.43 2.22 1.37
N ALA A 74 9.16 2.30 2.49
CA ALA A 74 8.68 1.84 3.79
C ALA A 74 7.43 2.61 4.23
N TYR A 75 7.41 3.92 3.99
CA TYR A 75 6.29 4.81 4.29
C TYR A 75 5.02 4.45 3.50
N LEU A 76 5.15 4.24 2.19
CA LEU A 76 4.02 3.88 1.34
C LEU A 76 3.55 2.43 1.54
N THR A 77 4.35 1.59 2.20
CA THR A 77 4.00 0.17 2.37
C THR A 77 3.53 -0.17 3.79
N TRP A 78 4.21 0.28 4.85
CA TRP A 78 3.96 -0.16 6.23
C TRP A 78 3.62 0.95 7.23
N ASP A 79 3.78 2.23 6.90
CA ASP A 79 3.48 3.30 7.87
C ASP A 79 1.99 3.29 8.24
N ARG A 80 1.72 3.19 9.54
CA ARG A 80 0.36 3.06 10.09
C ARG A 80 -0.40 4.38 10.17
N ASP A 81 0.34 5.49 10.14
CA ASP A 81 -0.21 6.84 10.20
C ASP A 81 -0.38 7.43 8.78
N ASN A 82 0.10 6.70 7.76
CA ASN A 82 -0.18 6.91 6.36
C ASN A 82 -1.50 6.19 5.96
N PRO A 83 -2.59 6.93 5.72
CA PRO A 83 -3.89 6.34 5.38
C PRO A 83 -3.91 5.66 4.00
N VAL A 84 -2.90 5.94 3.16
CA VAL A 84 -2.79 5.38 1.82
C VAL A 84 -1.77 4.25 1.72
N SER A 85 -1.12 3.89 2.83
CA SER A 85 -0.15 2.81 2.83
C SER A 85 -0.82 1.47 2.51
N ILE A 86 -0.05 0.55 1.92
CA ILE A 86 -0.53 -0.78 1.57
C ILE A 86 -1.08 -1.49 2.82
N LEU A 87 -0.40 -1.39 3.96
CA LEU A 87 -0.85 -1.97 5.23
C LEU A 87 -2.20 -1.41 5.68
N VAL A 88 -2.35 -0.09 5.75
CA VAL A 88 -3.57 0.55 6.24
C VAL A 88 -4.72 0.35 5.27
N ALA A 89 -4.48 0.45 3.95
CA ALA A 89 -5.50 0.17 2.94
C ALA A 89 -5.98 -1.30 3.01
N THR A 90 -5.08 -2.25 3.21
CA THR A 90 -5.43 -3.67 3.41
C THR A 90 -6.27 -3.87 4.67
N GLN A 91 -5.91 -3.20 5.76
CA GLN A 91 -6.67 -3.23 7.01
C GLN A 91 -8.11 -2.73 6.79
N TRP A 92 -8.27 -1.59 6.12
CA TRP A 92 -9.61 -1.04 5.82
C TRP A 92 -10.42 -1.93 4.88
N ALA A 93 -9.79 -2.52 3.85
CA ALA A 93 -10.45 -3.49 2.98
C ALA A 93 -11.00 -4.67 3.81
N ARG A 94 -10.16 -5.23 4.68
CA ARG A 94 -10.55 -6.34 5.55
C ARG A 94 -11.70 -5.96 6.50
N GLU A 95 -11.65 -4.79 7.14
CA GLU A 95 -12.73 -4.37 8.04
C GLU A 95 -14.07 -4.12 7.32
N ASN A 96 -14.03 -3.57 6.10
CA ASN A 96 -15.21 -3.46 5.26
C ASN A 96 -15.77 -4.85 4.91
N ALA A 97 -14.93 -5.79 4.45
CA ALA A 97 -15.35 -7.16 4.16
C ALA A 97 -15.92 -7.90 5.38
N ARG A 98 -15.41 -7.62 6.59
CA ARG A 98 -15.92 -8.19 7.84
C ARG A 98 -17.33 -7.72 8.15
N THR A 99 -17.64 -6.47 7.81
CA THR A 99 -18.93 -5.83 8.10
C THR A 99 -20.05 -6.36 7.19
N ILE A 100 -19.70 -6.88 6.01
CA ILE A 100 -20.60 -7.49 5.03
C ILE A 100 -20.29 -8.99 4.84
N ARG A 101 -19.98 -9.69 5.94
CA ARG A 101 -19.52 -11.09 5.90
C ARG A 101 -20.54 -12.04 5.27
N GLU A 102 -21.81 -11.70 5.37
CA GLU A 102 -22.96 -12.37 4.76
C GLU A 102 -23.04 -12.21 3.24
N THR A 103 -22.39 -11.18 2.69
CA THR A 103 -22.38 -10.88 1.24
C THR A 103 -21.10 -11.37 0.55
N VAL A 104 -19.97 -11.30 1.24
CA VAL A 104 -18.65 -11.70 0.72
C VAL A 104 -18.48 -13.22 0.84
N SER A 105 -17.98 -13.88 -0.22
CA SER A 105 -17.75 -15.32 -0.22
C SER A 105 -16.77 -15.77 0.88
N ARG A 106 -16.76 -17.08 1.18
CA ARG A 106 -15.82 -17.63 2.18
C ARG A 106 -14.38 -17.50 1.70
N GLU A 107 -14.19 -17.74 0.42
CA GLU A 107 -12.92 -17.73 -0.30
C GLU A 107 -12.34 -16.32 -0.31
N MET A 108 -13.12 -15.30 -0.69
CA MET A 108 -12.65 -13.92 -0.77
C MET A 108 -12.17 -13.39 0.59
N TRP A 109 -12.92 -13.69 1.66
CA TRP A 109 -12.47 -13.36 3.01
C TRP A 109 -11.23 -14.12 3.43
N GLY A 110 -11.13 -15.40 3.07
CA GLY A 110 -9.94 -16.21 3.30
C GLY A 110 -8.72 -15.55 2.68
N CYS A 111 -8.80 -15.17 1.40
CA CYS A 111 -7.74 -14.46 0.69
C CYS A 111 -7.38 -13.13 1.37
N LEU A 112 -8.36 -12.27 1.65
CA LEU A 112 -8.13 -10.99 2.33
C LEU A 112 -7.45 -11.16 3.71
N ASN A 113 -7.91 -12.14 4.49
CA ASN A 113 -7.37 -12.37 5.81
C ASN A 113 -5.96 -12.97 5.75
N HIS A 114 -5.70 -13.91 4.83
CA HIS A 114 -4.36 -14.45 4.60
C HIS A 114 -3.40 -13.35 4.13
N PHE A 115 -3.83 -12.50 3.20
CA PHE A 115 -3.03 -11.38 2.72
C PHE A 115 -2.69 -10.40 3.84
N TRP A 116 -3.67 -10.04 4.68
CA TRP A 116 -3.43 -9.24 5.88
C TRP A 116 -2.37 -9.85 6.79
N LEU A 117 -2.50 -11.14 7.14
CA LEU A 117 -1.55 -11.83 8.02
C LEU A 117 -0.14 -11.88 7.39
N TRP A 118 -0.06 -12.19 6.10
CA TRP A 118 1.19 -12.18 5.35
C TRP A 118 1.88 -10.81 5.44
N LEU A 119 1.12 -9.73 5.29
CA LEU A 119 1.65 -8.37 5.34
C LEU A 119 2.00 -7.90 6.76
N SER A 120 1.18 -8.23 7.76
CA SER A 120 1.29 -7.71 9.12
C SER A 120 2.18 -8.54 10.05
N GLU A 121 2.32 -9.84 9.82
CA GLU A 121 2.98 -10.80 10.75
C GLU A 121 4.40 -11.19 10.31
N GLY A 122 4.94 -10.56 9.27
CA GLY A 122 6.35 -10.68 8.91
C GLY A 122 6.71 -11.52 7.67
N PRO A 123 5.91 -12.48 7.15
CA PRO A 123 6.20 -13.13 5.87
C PRO A 123 6.46 -12.12 4.74
N GLY A 124 5.60 -11.13 4.58
CA GLY A 124 5.77 -10.06 3.58
C GLY A 124 7.01 -9.22 3.81
N LYS A 125 7.38 -8.94 5.07
CA LYS A 125 8.62 -8.23 5.40
C LYS A 125 9.86 -9.03 4.99
N ARG A 126 9.84 -10.37 5.13
CA ARG A 126 10.94 -11.24 4.69
C ARG A 126 11.07 -11.26 3.17
N VAL A 127 9.95 -11.33 2.44
CA VAL A 127 9.97 -11.24 0.98
C VAL A 127 10.50 -9.86 0.56
N TYR A 128 9.99 -8.78 1.15
CA TYR A 128 10.44 -7.42 0.87
C TYR A 128 11.95 -7.21 1.07
N ALA A 129 12.51 -7.74 2.17
CA ALA A 129 13.94 -7.63 2.45
C ALA A 129 14.81 -8.46 1.49
N ARG A 130 14.27 -9.54 0.91
CA ARG A 130 14.98 -10.40 -0.04
C ARG A 130 14.88 -9.90 -1.47
N ASP A 131 13.65 -9.61 -1.91
CA ASP A 131 13.30 -9.21 -3.27
C ASP A 131 12.05 -8.32 -3.24
N ARG A 132 12.28 -7.03 -3.55
CA ARG A 132 11.20 -6.04 -3.59
C ARG A 132 10.29 -6.19 -4.79
N ALA A 133 10.83 -6.59 -5.94
CA ALA A 133 10.03 -6.79 -7.15
C ALA A 133 9.04 -7.94 -6.95
N GLU A 134 9.53 -9.03 -6.36
CA GLU A 134 8.68 -10.16 -5.96
C GLU A 134 7.63 -9.72 -4.94
N PHE A 135 8.01 -8.97 -3.91
CA PHE A 135 7.07 -8.46 -2.91
C PHE A 135 5.93 -7.65 -3.53
N PHE A 136 6.24 -6.63 -4.33
CA PHE A 136 5.20 -5.79 -4.95
C PHE A 136 4.41 -6.53 -6.04
N THR A 137 4.96 -7.60 -6.62
CA THR A 137 4.19 -8.49 -7.49
C THR A 137 3.18 -9.30 -6.70
N GLN A 138 3.58 -9.94 -5.59
CA GLN A 138 2.67 -10.69 -4.72
C GLN A 138 1.58 -9.82 -4.10
N VAL A 139 1.84 -8.54 -3.83
CA VAL A 139 0.82 -7.59 -3.34
C VAL A 139 -0.30 -7.34 -4.37
N ARG A 140 -0.05 -7.55 -5.66
CA ARG A 140 -1.00 -7.29 -6.76
C ARG A 140 -1.77 -8.53 -7.21
N GLU A 141 -1.42 -9.71 -6.70
CA GLU A 141 -2.08 -10.99 -6.99
C GLU A 141 -3.27 -11.24 -6.06
#